data_AF-A0A520NS46-F1
#
_entry.id   AF-A0A520NS46-F1
#
_cell.length_a   1.000
_cell.length_b   1.000
_cell.length_c   1.000
_cell.angle_alpha   90.00
_cell.angle_beta   90.00
_cell.angle_gamma   90.00
#
_symmetry.space_group_name_H-M   'P 1'
#
loop_
_entity.id
_entity.type
_entity.pdbx_description
1 polymer ?
#
loop_
_entity_poly.entity_id
_entity_poly.type
_entity_poly.pdbx_seq_one_letter_code
_entity_poly.pdbx_strand_id
1 'polypeptide(L)'
;MAGPSSAITLHNLAEVAEFGSISHKPPPELAKLVDQYIRVYQTYEPLDARYLANHKNHVMTVRPEEEHLTGGDFIRATTLSGTKEELRDRIRALEDMGYTTFTTHVRTVLPEIVEKWADVIERI
;
A
#
# COMPACT_ATOMS: atom_id res chain seq x y z
N MET A 1 3.72 7.17 -7.22
CA MET A 1 2.41 7.10 -6.53
C MET A 1 2.25 5.92 -5.59
N ALA A 2 3.16 4.94 -5.59
CA ALA A 2 3.01 3.77 -4.73
C ALA A 2 3.26 4.06 -3.24
N GLY A 3 4.01 5.12 -2.89
CA GLY A 3 4.25 5.54 -1.50
C GLY A 3 2.95 5.81 -0.71
N PRO A 4 2.08 6.76 -1.12
CA PRO A 4 0.84 7.02 -0.40
C PRO A 4 -0.10 5.80 -0.31
N SER A 5 -0.15 4.96 -1.35
CA SER A 5 -0.92 3.72 -1.31
C SER A 5 -0.31 2.67 -0.37
N SER A 6 1.01 2.59 -0.30
CA SER A 6 1.74 1.69 0.59
C SER A 6 1.55 2.09 2.06
N ALA A 7 1.53 3.39 2.37
CA ALA A 7 1.27 3.91 3.71
C ALA A 7 -0.07 3.43 4.30
N ILE A 8 -1.08 3.16 3.47
CA ILE A 8 -2.38 2.60 3.92
C ILE A 8 -2.19 1.34 4.77
N THR A 9 -1.24 0.48 4.40
CA THR A 9 -0.93 -0.75 5.15
C THR A 9 -0.49 -0.41 6.56
N LEU A 10 0.37 0.60 6.73
CA LEU A 10 0.83 1.05 8.04
C LEU A 10 -0.31 1.65 8.87
N HIS A 11 -1.15 2.48 8.26
CA HIS A 11 -2.28 3.12 8.93
C HIS A 11 -3.24 2.06 9.49
N ASN A 12 -3.61 1.07 8.66
CA ASN A 12 -4.43 -0.06 9.06
C ASN A 12 -3.78 -0.86 10.20
N LEU A 13 -2.48 -1.15 10.11
CA LEU A 13 -1.77 -1.96 11.11
C LEU A 13 -1.67 -1.29 12.48
N ALA A 14 -1.55 0.04 12.52
CA ALA A 14 -1.52 0.79 13.78
C ALA A 14 -2.86 0.78 14.52
N GLU A 15 -3.97 0.56 13.80
CA GLU A 15 -5.34 0.70 14.30
C GLU A 15 -6.06 -0.65 14.47
N VAL A 16 -5.40 -1.79 14.23
CA VAL A 16 -6.03 -3.12 14.26
C VAL A 16 -6.73 -3.41 15.59
N ALA A 17 -6.12 -2.99 16.71
CA ALA A 17 -6.70 -3.21 18.03
C ALA A 17 -8.01 -2.45 18.26
N GLU A 18 -8.21 -1.33 17.56
CA GLU A 18 -9.35 -0.43 17.76
C GLU A 18 -10.45 -0.66 16.71
N PHE A 19 -10.08 -0.82 15.43
CA PHE A 19 -11.03 -0.89 14.32
C PHE A 19 -11.03 -2.23 13.56
N GLY A 20 -10.18 -3.19 13.96
CA GLY A 20 -9.98 -4.42 13.22
C GLY A 20 -9.06 -4.25 12.00
N SER A 21 -8.93 -5.29 11.17
CA SER A 21 -7.97 -5.30 10.06
C SER A 21 -8.65 -5.49 8.71
N ILE A 22 -8.23 -4.73 7.71
CA ILE A 22 -8.65 -4.92 6.30
C ILE A 22 -7.78 -5.93 5.53
N SER A 23 -7.02 -6.76 6.24
CA SER A 23 -6.19 -7.86 5.70
C SER A 23 -5.19 -7.43 4.63
N HIS A 24 -4.06 -6.88 5.07
CA HIS A 24 -2.80 -6.76 4.32
C HIS A 24 -1.67 -6.68 5.36
N LYS A 25 -0.90 -7.75 5.54
CA LYS A 25 0.30 -7.72 6.38
C LYS A 25 1.53 -7.80 5.49
N PRO A 26 2.51 -6.91 5.67
CA PRO A 26 3.77 -7.04 4.96
C PRO A 26 4.50 -8.32 5.41
N PRO A 27 5.44 -8.81 4.61
CA PRO A 27 6.31 -9.93 4.99
C PRO A 27 7.00 -9.73 6.35
N PRO A 28 7.28 -10.81 7.13
CA PRO A 28 7.84 -10.71 8.48
C PRO A 28 9.14 -9.92 8.59
N GLU A 29 9.98 -9.93 7.56
CA GLU A 29 11.23 -9.17 7.49
C GLU A 29 11.02 -7.65 7.59
N LEU A 30 9.82 -7.16 7.27
CA LEU A 30 9.44 -5.76 7.36
C LEU A 30 8.72 -5.39 8.67
N ALA A 31 8.57 -6.33 9.61
CA ALA A 31 7.86 -6.08 10.88
C ALA A 31 8.44 -4.91 11.68
N LYS A 32 9.76 -4.74 11.67
CA LYS A 32 10.43 -3.60 12.36
C LYS A 32 9.95 -2.24 11.86
N LEU A 33 9.60 -2.14 10.58
CA LEU A 33 9.12 -0.90 9.98
C LEU A 33 7.69 -0.59 10.45
N VAL A 34 6.85 -1.63 10.60
CA VAL A 34 5.53 -1.51 11.21
C VAL A 34 5.65 -1.03 12.66
N ASP A 35 6.56 -1.59 13.45
CA ASP A 35 6.79 -1.16 14.84
C ASP A 35 7.23 0.31 14.94
N GLN A 36 8.08 0.76 14.01
CA GLN A 36 8.49 2.18 13.93
C GLN A 36 7.30 3.07 13.64
N TYR A 37 6.43 2.68 12.70
CA TYR A 37 5.22 3.43 12.40
C TYR A 37 4.26 3.52 13.59
N ILE A 38 4.05 2.42 14.32
CA ILE A 38 3.19 2.42 15.52
C ILE A 38 3.65 3.46 16.54
N ARG A 39 4.97 3.66 16.68
CA ARG A 39 5.51 4.72 17.56
C ARG A 39 5.17 6.12 17.05
N VAL A 40 5.20 6.34 15.74
CA VAL A 40 4.74 7.62 15.14
C VAL A 40 3.26 7.82 15.42
N TYR A 41 2.42 6.81 15.14
CA TYR A 41 0.99 6.85 15.40
C TYR A 41 0.64 7.18 16.87
N GLN A 42 1.42 6.66 17.82
CA GLN A 42 1.24 6.93 19.24
C GLN A 42 1.46 8.39 19.64
N THR A 43 2.18 9.17 18.82
CA THR A 43 2.40 10.62 19.04
C THR A 43 1.30 11.51 18.47
N TYR A 44 0.33 10.95 17.74
CA TYR A 44 -0.74 11.73 17.15
C TYR A 44 -1.78 12.17 18.20
N GLU A 45 -2.22 13.41 18.04
CA GLU A 45 -3.19 14.08 18.90
C GLU A 45 -4.40 14.58 18.09
N PRO A 46 -5.59 14.68 18.70
CA PRO A 46 -5.88 14.28 20.09
C PRO A 46 -5.94 12.76 20.25
N LEU A 47 -5.53 12.23 21.40
CA LEU A 47 -5.44 10.79 21.68
C LEU A 47 -6.68 9.97 21.28
N ASP A 48 -7.88 10.53 21.50
CA ASP A 48 -9.19 9.91 21.24
C ASP A 48 -9.70 10.10 19.80
N ALA A 49 -9.01 10.91 18.99
CA ALA A 49 -9.32 11.08 17.57
C ALA A 49 -8.08 11.03 16.68
N ARG A 50 -7.01 10.38 17.16
CA ARG A 50 -5.71 10.34 16.46
C ARG A 50 -5.79 9.65 15.09
N TYR A 51 -6.80 8.82 14.87
CA TYR A 51 -7.12 8.24 13.56
C TYR A 51 -7.41 9.31 12.50
N LEU A 52 -7.96 10.47 12.89
CA LEU A 52 -8.15 11.60 11.97
C LEU A 52 -6.82 12.17 11.50
N ALA A 53 -5.84 12.27 12.41
CA ALA A 53 -4.48 12.67 12.06
C ALA A 53 -3.83 11.59 11.19
N ASN A 54 -4.00 10.31 11.57
CA ASN A 54 -3.48 9.16 10.85
C ASN A 54 -3.94 9.12 9.38
N HIS A 55 -5.21 9.41 9.13
CA HIS A 55 -5.80 9.40 7.78
C HIS A 55 -5.77 10.77 7.10
N LYS A 56 -5.06 11.75 7.65
CA LYS A 56 -4.90 13.05 6.99
C LYS A 56 -4.14 12.88 5.68
N ASN A 57 -4.70 13.40 4.58
CA ASN A 57 -4.16 13.27 3.22
C ASN A 57 -3.99 11.81 2.75
N HIS A 58 -4.74 10.87 3.33
CA HIS A 58 -4.66 9.45 3.01
C HIS A 58 -4.75 9.22 1.50
N VAL A 59 -3.85 8.39 0.97
CA VAL A 59 -3.80 8.03 -0.45
C VAL A 59 -3.43 9.21 -1.38
N MET A 60 -3.16 10.42 -0.88
CA MET A 60 -2.83 11.59 -1.70
C MET A 60 -1.35 11.95 -1.63
N THR A 61 -0.78 11.98 -0.42
CA THR A 61 0.62 12.33 -0.19
C THR A 61 1.22 11.42 0.88
N VAL A 62 2.53 11.17 0.81
CA VAL A 62 3.27 10.61 1.96
C VAL A 62 3.55 11.77 2.91
N ARG A 63 3.32 11.59 4.21
CA ARG A 63 3.63 12.64 5.17
C ARG A 63 5.13 12.64 5.50
N PRO A 64 5.74 13.80 5.82
CA PRO A 64 7.18 13.87 6.07
C PRO A 64 7.67 12.88 7.14
N GLU A 65 6.88 12.68 8.20
CA GLU A 65 7.19 11.72 9.26
C GLU A 65 7.11 10.25 8.83
N GLU A 66 6.52 9.96 7.67
CA GLU A 66 6.34 8.61 7.11
C GLU A 66 7.30 8.30 5.96
N GLU A 67 7.99 9.29 5.41
CA GLU A 67 8.80 9.14 4.19
C GLU A 67 9.80 7.99 4.32
N HIS A 68 10.49 7.92 5.46
CA HIS A 68 11.47 6.88 5.78
C HIS A 68 10.88 5.48 5.92
N LEU A 69 9.56 5.36 6.09
CA LEU A 69 8.82 4.11 6.24
C LEU A 69 8.24 3.63 4.90
N THR A 70 8.11 4.51 3.91
CA THR A 70 7.67 4.14 2.55
C THR A 70 8.83 3.83 1.60
N GLY A 71 9.83 3.09 2.09
CA GLY A 71 10.98 2.66 1.29
C GLY A 71 10.62 1.70 0.16
N GLY A 72 11.55 1.52 -0.80
CA GLY A 72 11.32 0.71 -2.00
C GLY A 72 10.89 -0.74 -1.74
N ASP A 73 11.45 -1.40 -0.72
CA ASP A 73 11.07 -2.76 -0.33
C ASP A 73 9.65 -2.82 0.22
N PHE A 74 9.30 -1.88 1.11
CA PHE A 74 7.97 -1.81 1.70
C PHE A 74 6.90 -1.51 0.65
N ILE A 75 7.19 -0.59 -0.27
CA ILE A 75 6.33 -0.32 -1.42
C ILE A 75 6.12 -1.60 -2.23
N ARG A 76 7.19 -2.26 -2.69
CA ARG A 76 7.09 -3.49 -3.51
C ARG A 76 6.30 -4.61 -2.84
N ALA A 77 6.37 -4.70 -1.52
CA ALA A 77 5.71 -5.73 -0.72
C ALA A 77 4.22 -5.43 -0.45
N THR A 78 3.80 -4.17 -0.54
CA THR A 78 2.44 -3.73 -0.16
C THR A 78 1.64 -3.16 -1.33
N THR A 79 2.25 -3.05 -2.51
CA THR A 79 1.59 -2.60 -3.73
C THR A 79 1.94 -3.52 -4.91
N LEU A 80 1.14 -3.42 -5.99
CA LEU A 80 1.50 -3.95 -7.30
C LEU A 80 2.45 -2.96 -7.98
N SER A 81 3.72 -3.00 -7.61
CA SER A 81 4.77 -2.15 -8.17
C SER A 81 6.01 -2.98 -8.48
N GLY A 82 6.56 -2.78 -9.67
CA GLY A 82 7.66 -3.56 -10.22
C GLY A 82 7.84 -3.29 -11.71
N THR A 83 8.66 -4.09 -12.36
CA THR A 83 8.75 -4.14 -13.83
C THR A 83 7.48 -4.73 -14.42
N LYS A 84 7.30 -4.58 -15.73
CA LYS A 84 6.15 -5.16 -16.45
C LYS A 84 6.11 -6.68 -16.27
N GLU A 85 7.27 -7.32 -16.38
CA GLU A 85 7.45 -8.77 -16.27
C GLU A 85 7.09 -9.24 -14.86
N GLU A 86 7.60 -8.56 -13.82
CA GLU A 86 7.27 -8.86 -12.42
C GLU A 86 5.76 -8.73 -12.14
N LEU A 87 5.11 -7.71 -12.71
CA LEU A 87 3.67 -7.52 -12.56
C LEU A 87 2.87 -8.64 -13.23
N ARG A 88 3.28 -9.07 -14.43
CA ARG A 88 2.64 -10.19 -15.14
C ARG A 88 2.78 -11.49 -14.36
N ASP A 89 3.98 -11.78 -13.84
CA ASP A 89 4.23 -12.99 -13.06
C ASP A 89 3.36 -13.01 -11.79
N ARG A 90 3.20 -11.86 -11.11
CA ARG A 90 2.30 -11.73 -9.96
C ARG A 90 0.84 -11.96 -10.32
N ILE A 91 0.37 -11.47 -11.47
CA ILE A 91 -1.02 -11.65 -11.89
C ILE A 91 -1.27 -13.11 -12.31
N ARG A 92 -0.33 -13.77 -13.01
CA ARG A 92 -0.43 -15.21 -13.32
C ARG A 92 -0.45 -16.07 -12.06
N ALA A 93 0.33 -15.70 -11.04
CA ALA A 93 0.25 -16.39 -9.74
C ALA A 93 -1.14 -16.29 -9.11
N LEU A 94 -1.90 -15.20 -9.34
CA LEU A 94 -3.31 -15.12 -8.93
C LEU A 94 -4.17 -16.12 -9.71
N GLU A 95 -3.96 -16.27 -11.02
CA GLU A 95 -4.66 -17.27 -11.83
C GLU A 95 -4.37 -18.70 -11.35
N ASP A 96 -3.11 -19.01 -11.06
CA ASP A 96 -2.68 -20.32 -10.51
C ASP A 96 -3.34 -20.62 -9.15
N MET A 97 -3.68 -19.58 -8.37
CA MET A 97 -4.42 -19.69 -7.12
C MET A 97 -5.95 -19.78 -7.31
N GLY A 98 -6.45 -19.74 -8.55
CA GLY A 98 -7.86 -19.86 -8.90
C GLY A 98 -8.63 -18.55 -8.95
N TYR A 99 -7.95 -17.40 -8.89
CA TYR A 99 -8.60 -16.10 -9.09
C TYR A 99 -8.91 -15.88 -10.57
N THR A 100 -10.14 -15.50 -10.89
CA THR A 100 -10.62 -15.32 -12.28
C THR A 100 -10.78 -13.85 -12.68
N THR A 101 -10.47 -12.91 -11.79
CA THR A 101 -10.66 -11.48 -12.03
C THR A 101 -9.57 -10.68 -11.34
N PHE A 102 -8.92 -9.80 -12.10
CA PHE A 102 -7.97 -8.83 -11.61
C PHE A 102 -8.53 -7.42 -11.80
N THR A 103 -8.52 -6.62 -10.74
CA THR A 103 -8.93 -5.22 -10.78
C THR A 103 -7.84 -4.35 -10.19
N THR A 104 -7.58 -3.21 -10.81
CA THR A 104 -6.64 -2.20 -10.31
C THR A 104 -7.24 -0.82 -10.39
N HIS A 105 -6.88 0.05 -9.45
CA HIS A 105 -7.31 1.44 -9.45
C HIS A 105 -6.27 2.31 -10.17
N VAL A 106 -6.75 3.06 -11.14
CA VAL A 106 -5.97 4.08 -11.85
C VAL A 106 -6.40 5.47 -11.40
N ARG A 107 -5.46 6.42 -11.39
CA ARG A 107 -5.79 7.82 -11.07
C ARG A 107 -5.97 8.63 -12.32
N THR A 108 -7.04 9.42 -12.33
CA THR A 108 -7.41 10.30 -13.45
C THR A 108 -6.34 11.34 -13.80
N VAL A 109 -5.46 11.68 -12.86
CA VAL A 109 -4.36 12.65 -13.06
C VAL A 109 -3.18 12.11 -13.86
N LEU A 110 -3.12 10.80 -14.11
CA LEU A 110 -2.10 10.17 -14.96
C LEU A 110 -2.81 9.52 -16.15
N PRO A 111 -3.16 10.25 -17.22
CA PRO A 111 -3.95 9.71 -18.31
C PRO A 111 -3.29 8.49 -18.95
N GLU A 112 -1.95 8.46 -19.02
CA GLU A 112 -1.20 7.37 -19.66
C GLU A 112 -1.18 6.06 -18.86
N ILE A 113 -1.70 6.07 -17.62
CA ILE A 113 -1.65 4.91 -16.74
C ILE A 113 -2.57 3.78 -17.24
N VAL A 114 -3.63 4.13 -17.97
CA VAL A 114 -4.56 3.15 -18.55
C VAL A 114 -3.83 2.35 -19.62
N GLU A 115 -3.11 3.01 -20.52
CA GLU A 115 -2.31 2.38 -21.58
C GLU A 115 -1.17 1.55 -21.00
N LYS A 116 -0.52 2.02 -19.92
CA LYS A 116 0.51 1.25 -19.20
C LYS A 116 -0.04 -0.05 -18.61
N TRP A 117 -1.24 0.00 -18.02
CA TRP A 117 -1.88 -1.22 -17.51
C TRP A 117 -2.38 -2.12 -18.64
N ALA A 118 -2.89 -1.57 -19.74
CA ALA A 118 -3.27 -2.34 -20.91
C ALA A 118 -2.07 -3.13 -21.47
N ASP A 119 -0.90 -2.48 -21.58
CA ASP A 119 0.36 -3.11 -21.99
C ASP A 119 0.81 -4.21 -21.02
N VAL A 120 0.65 -4.05 -19.71
CA VAL A 120 0.88 -5.13 -18.74
C VAL A 120 -0.07 -6.32 -19.02
N ILE A 121 -1.35 -6.05 -19.23
CA ILE A 121 -2.42 -7.07 -19.29
C ILE A 121 -2.51 -7.80 -20.65
N GLU A 122 -2.11 -7.18 -21.76
CA GLU A 122 -2.25 -7.74 -23.12
C GLU A 122 -1.67 -9.15 -23.29
N ARG A 123 -0.70 -9.54 -22.45
CA ARG A 123 0.01 -10.83 -22.54
C ARG A 123 -0.01 -11.63 -21.24
N ILE A 124 -1.03 -11.43 -20.42
CA ILE A 124 -1.24 -12.26 -19.22
C ILE A 124 -1.91 -13.55 -19.66
#